data_AF-A0A934XSG1-F1
#
_entry.id   AF-A0A934XSG1-F1
#
_cell.length_a   1.000
_cell.length_b   1.000
_cell.length_c   1.000
_cell.angle_alpha   90.00
_cell.angle_beta   90.00
_cell.angle_gamma   90.00
#
_symmetry.space_group_name_H-M   'P 1'
#
loop_
_entity.id
_entity.type
_entity.pdbx_description
1 polymer ?
#
loop_
_entity_poly.entity_id
_entity_poly.type
_entity_poly.pdbx_seq_one_letter_code
_entity_poly.pdbx_strand_id
1 'polypeptide(L)' 'MTPSWFIPYRHEHLAYDDAGHGLALPNLPTTAINSGTILLGGTPQATAAANADAWAKVLEFLKLDSRL' A
#
# COMPACT_ATOMS: atom_id res chain seq x y z
N MET A 1 2.13 25.07 -23.43
CA MET A 1 2.27 24.89 -21.97
C MET A 1 1.32 23.77 -21.58
N THR A 2 1.83 22.60 -21.23
CA THR A 2 1.01 21.52 -20.67
C THR A 2 0.72 21.83 -19.21
N PRO A 3 -0.51 21.64 -18.70
CA PRO A 3 -0.82 21.93 -17.31
C PRO A 3 -0.10 20.97 -16.35
N SER A 4 0.12 21.42 -15.10
CA SER A 4 0.80 20.68 -14.03
C SER A 4 0.19 19.32 -13.67
N TRP A 5 -1.07 19.06 -14.06
CA TRP A 5 -1.75 17.77 -13.87
C TRP A 5 -1.57 16.79 -15.03
N PHE A 6 -0.68 17.07 -15.98
CA PHE A 6 -0.29 16.08 -16.97
C PHE A 6 0.50 14.98 -16.25
N ILE A 7 -0.12 13.82 -16.04
CA ILE A 7 0.55 12.66 -15.45
C ILE A 7 1.00 11.79 -16.63
N PRO A 8 2.29 11.84 -17.03
CA PRO A 8 2.77 11.15 -18.23
C PRO A 8 2.94 9.63 -18.04
N TYR A 9 2.67 9.13 -16.83
CA TYR A 9 2.86 7.73 -16.45
C TYR A 9 1.57 7.14 -15.87
N ARG A 10 1.38 5.83 -16.07
CA ARG A 10 0.29 5.10 -15.43
C ARG A 10 0.48 5.17 -13.91
N HIS A 11 -0.57 5.55 -13.19
CA HIS A 11 -0.60 5.52 -11.73
C HIS A 11 -1.94 4.98 -11.25
N GLU A 12 -1.95 4.40 -10.07
CA GLU A 12 -3.14 3.89 -9.40
C GLU A 12 -3.00 4.21 -7.92
N HIS A 13 -4.05 4.78 -7.31
CA HIS A 13 -4.07 5.14 -5.90
C HIS A 13 -5.04 4.24 -5.15
N LEU A 14 -4.51 3.52 -4.16
CA LEU A 14 -5.26 2.59 -3.31
C LEU A 14 -5.29 3.16 -1.90
N ALA A 15 -6.50 3.33 -1.36
CA ALA A 15 -6.72 3.72 0.03
C ALA A 15 -7.41 2.56 0.75
N TYR A 16 -6.89 2.21 1.93
CA TYR A 16 -7.41 1.13 2.75
C TYR A 16 -7.95 1.70 4.04
N ASP A 17 -9.25 1.51 4.27
CA ASP A 17 -9.90 1.94 5.49
C ASP A 17 -9.27 1.24 6.69
N ASP A 18 -9.03 2.01 7.77
CA ASP A 18 -8.45 1.55 9.02
C ASP A 18 -7.08 0.85 8.94
N ALA A 19 -6.38 0.95 7.80
CA ALA A 19 -5.00 0.49 7.67
C ALA A 19 -4.01 1.50 8.24
N GLY A 20 -2.98 1.00 8.91
CA GLY A 20 -1.91 1.82 9.46
C GLY A 20 -0.92 2.31 8.40
N HIS A 21 -0.07 3.25 8.78
CA HIS A 21 1.01 3.79 7.94
C HIS A 21 2.04 2.72 7.55
N GLY A 22 2.24 1.71 8.40
CA GLY A 22 3.24 0.65 8.22
C GLY A 22 2.75 -0.51 7.36
N LEU A 23 2.42 -0.28 6.09
CA LEU A 23 2.19 -1.38 5.15
C LEU A 23 3.50 -2.15 4.91
N ALA A 24 3.40 -3.47 4.87
CA ALA A 24 4.53 -4.38 4.77
C ALA A 24 4.19 -5.59 3.88
N LEU A 25 5.10 -6.56 3.79
CA LEU A 25 4.83 -7.82 3.10
C LEU A 25 3.66 -8.58 3.76
N PRO A 26 2.90 -9.38 2.99
CA PRO A 26 1.84 -10.22 3.53
C PRO A 26 2.37 -11.17 4.63
N ASN A 27 1.51 -11.49 5.60
CA ASN A 27 1.77 -12.42 6.70
C ASN A 27 2.85 -11.97 7.72
N LEU A 28 3.37 -10.74 7.62
CA LEU A 28 4.16 -10.17 8.71
C LEU A 28 3.25 -9.77 9.88
N PRO A 29 3.71 -9.90 11.14
CA PRO A 29 2.91 -9.53 12.31
C PRO A 29 2.53 -8.05 12.31
N THR A 30 1.24 -7.76 12.23
CA THR A 30 0.72 -6.39 12.29
C THR A 30 0.38 -5.92 13.70
N THR A 31 0.33 -6.83 14.66
CA THR A 31 0.02 -6.54 16.06
C THR A 31 1.13 -5.77 16.77
N ALA A 32 2.38 -5.86 16.29
CA ALA A 32 3.53 -5.16 16.85
C ALA A 32 3.74 -3.74 16.26
N ILE A 33 3.00 -3.38 15.21
CA ILE A 33 3.18 -2.09 14.50
C ILE A 33 2.83 -0.90 15.41
N ASN A 34 1.87 -1.09 16.33
CA ASN A 34 1.44 -0.07 17.28
C ASN A 34 1.98 -0.31 18.71
N SER A 35 3.06 -1.07 18.88
CA SER A 35 3.64 -1.36 20.21
C SER A 35 4.90 -0.55 20.55
N GLY A 36 5.32 0.39 19.69
CA GLY A 36 6.50 1.24 19.87
C GLY A 36 6.18 2.64 20.41
N THR A 37 7.21 3.49 20.51
CA THR A 37 7.07 4.91 20.90
C THR A 37 6.26 5.73 19.90
N ILE A 38 6.23 5.29 18.63
CA ILE A 38 5.44 5.89 17.56
C ILE A 38 4.31 4.93 17.23
N LEU A 39 3.08 5.42 17.28
CA LEU A 39 1.91 4.70 16.81
C LEU A 39 1.74 4.97 15.32
N LEU A 40 1.73 3.92 14.50
CA LEU A 40 1.55 4.01 13.05
C LEU A 40 0.07 3.95 12.64
N GLY A 41 -0.84 3.83 13.61
CA GLY A 41 -2.28 3.84 13.39
C GLY A 41 -2.81 2.53 12.81
N GLY A 42 -4.11 2.55 12.50
CA GLY A 42 -4.84 1.42 11.95
C GLY A 42 -5.06 0.25 12.92
N THR A 43 -5.90 -0.69 12.49
CA THR A 43 -6.14 -1.95 13.21
C THR A 43 -5.21 -3.05 12.69
N PRO A 44 -4.79 -4.03 13.54
CA PRO A 44 -3.98 -5.15 13.06
C PRO A 44 -4.64 -5.92 11.92
N GLN A 45 -5.95 -6.11 11.97
CA GLN A 45 -6.74 -6.84 10.99
C GLN A 45 -6.81 -6.10 9.65
N ALA A 46 -7.16 -4.81 9.67
CA ALA A 46 -7.23 -4.00 8.45
C ALA A 46 -5.84 -3.86 7.80
N THR A 47 -4.79 -3.66 8.61
CA THR A 47 -3.40 -3.58 8.10
C THR A 47 -2.95 -4.90 7.48
N ALA A 48 -3.33 -6.06 8.06
CA ALA A 48 -3.00 -7.36 7.48
C ALA A 48 -3.72 -7.58 6.14
N ALA A 49 -5.00 -7.20 6.03
CA ALA A 49 -5.76 -7.26 4.79
C ALA A 49 -5.16 -6.32 3.73
N ALA A 50 -4.80 -5.09 4.11
CA ALA A 50 -4.15 -4.12 3.22
C ALA A 50 -2.79 -4.62 2.72
N ASN A 51 -1.97 -5.23 3.58
CA ASN A 51 -0.69 -5.84 3.17
C ASN A 51 -0.88 -6.92 2.09
N ALA A 52 -1.85 -7.81 2.28
CA ALA A 52 -2.14 -8.89 1.34
C ALA A 52 -2.62 -8.37 -0.02
N ASP A 53 -3.57 -7.43 0.00
CA ASP A 53 -4.17 -6.88 -1.21
C ASP A 53 -3.21 -5.94 -1.97
N ALA A 54 -2.53 -5.03 -1.27
CA ALA A 54 -1.58 -4.11 -1.88
C ALA A 54 -0.42 -4.85 -2.56
N TRP A 55 0.08 -5.92 -1.94
CA TRP A 55 1.17 -6.72 -2.52
C TRP A 55 0.76 -7.38 -3.85
N ALA A 56 -0.44 -7.97 -3.90
CA ALA A 56 -0.97 -8.56 -5.13
C ALA A 56 -1.09 -7.52 -6.25
N LYS A 57 -1.63 -6.34 -5.93
CA LYS A 57 -1.81 -5.23 -6.87
C LYS A 57 -0.49 -4.63 -7.36
N VAL A 58 0.52 -4.50 -6.49
CA VAL A 58 1.87 -4.07 -6.89
C VAL A 58 2.49 -5.06 -7.88
N LEU A 59 2.39 -6.37 -7.62
CA LEU A 59 2.92 -7.38 -8.54
C LEU A 59 2.20 -7.36 -9.91
N GLU A 60 0.88 -7.15 -9.92
CA GLU A 60 0.13 -6.98 -11.15
C GLU A 60 0.55 -5.71 -11.90
N PHE A 61 0.64 -4.58 -11.20
CA PHE A 61 1.06 -3.30 -11.75
C PHE A 61 2.43 -3.42 -12.45
N LEU A 62 3.41 -4.04 -11.78
CA LEU A 62 4.76 -4.24 -12.33
C LEU A 62 4.77 -5.20 -13.53
N LYS A 63 3.98 -6.27 -13.51
CA LYS A 63 3.86 -7.20 -14.65
C LYS A 63 3.20 -6.57 -15.88
N LEU A 64 2.34 -5.58 -15.68
CA LEU A 64 1.72 -4.83 -16.78
C LEU A 64 2.70 -3.85 -17.40
N ASP A 65 3.55 -3.24 -16.58
CA ASP A 65 4.59 -2.30 -17.04
C ASP A 65 5.78 -3.02 -17.71
N SER A 66 6.14 -4.22 -17.27
CA SER A 66 7.23 -5.02 -17.84
C SER A 66 6.95 -5.63 -19.23
N ARG A 67 5.84 -5.24 -19.89
CA ARG A 67 5.49 -5.68 -21.25
C ARG A 67 5.86 -4.65 -22.32
N LEU A 68 6.62 -3.62 -21.93
CA LEU A 68 7.34 -2.72 -22.84
C LEU A 68 8.66 -3.37 -23.29
#